data_AF-A0A087NAM3-F1
#
_entry.id   AF-A0A087NAM3-F1
#
_cell.length_a   1.000
_cell.length_b   1.000
_cell.length_c   1.000
_cell.angle_alpha   90.00
_cell.angle_beta   90.00
_cell.angle_gamma   90.00
#
_symmetry.space_group_name_H-M   'P 1'
#
loop_
_entity.id
_entity.type
_entity.pdbx_description
1 polymer ?
#
loop_
_entity_poly.entity_id
_entity_poly.type
_entity_poly.pdbx_seq_one_letter_code
_entity_poly.pdbx_strand_id
1 'polypeptide(L)'
;MILNRVKSRISLCESDDFFTRIDLLVETAVESYLDTPELRDVIFFSGDTPLRSVAVNDGLVGYISDLLSQGTLEGAWCVDDPHALSTLIYYSIHAIADDALMSGARRPRSAVRVSKLVAITPD
;
A
#
# COMPACT_ATOMS: atom_id res chain seq x y z
N MET A 1 -13.12 4.07 -2.52
CA MET A 1 -13.47 2.66 -2.24
C MET A 1 -12.34 1.92 -1.52
N ILE A 2 -11.14 1.83 -2.10
CA ILE A 2 -9.96 1.13 -1.51
C ILE A 2 -9.65 1.58 -0.07
N LEU A 3 -9.48 2.89 0.16
CA LEU A 3 -9.13 3.43 1.49
C LEU A 3 -10.14 3.05 2.58
N ASN A 4 -11.44 3.06 2.28
CA ASN A 4 -12.46 2.70 3.25
C ASN A 4 -12.38 1.21 3.61
N ARG A 5 -12.16 0.33 2.63
CA ARG A 5 -12.00 -1.11 2.87
C ARG A 5 -10.74 -1.40 3.69
N VAL A 6 -9.65 -0.69 3.42
CA VAL A 6 -8.41 -0.72 4.22
C VAL A 6 -8.70 -0.32 5.66
N LYS A 7 -9.30 0.85 5.88
CA LYS A 7 -9.64 1.36 7.23
C LYS A 7 -10.53 0.37 8.00
N SER A 8 -11.56 -0.19 7.36
CA SER A 8 -12.46 -1.16 7.99
C SER A 8 -11.78 -2.48 8.38
N ARG A 9 -10.78 -2.95 7.61
CA ARG A 9 -10.05 -4.17 7.96
C ARG A 9 -9.02 -3.93 9.06
N ILE A 10 -8.32 -2.80 9.01
CA ILE A 10 -7.32 -2.44 10.01
C ILE A 10 -7.96 -2.10 11.37
N SER A 11 -9.19 -1.57 11.39
CA SER A 11 -9.89 -1.31 12.66
C SER A 11 -10.25 -2.57 13.46
N LEU A 12 -10.05 -3.76 12.89
CA LEU A 12 -10.21 -5.04 13.59
C LEU A 12 -8.93 -5.50 14.30
N CYS A 13 -7.80 -4.83 14.07
CA CYS A 13 -6.53 -5.09 14.72
C CYS A 13 -6.41 -4.28 16.01
N GLU A 14 -5.63 -4.81 16.95
CA GLU A 14 -5.13 -4.02 18.08
C GLU A 14 -4.35 -2.80 17.57
N SER A 15 -4.51 -1.66 18.24
CA SER A 15 -3.94 -0.39 17.77
C SER A 15 -2.40 -0.38 17.79
N ASP A 16 -1.77 -1.21 18.61
CA ASP A 16 -0.32 -1.36 18.73
C ASP A 16 0.26 -2.47 17.85
N ASP A 17 -0.58 -3.28 17.18
CA ASP A 17 -0.11 -4.33 16.27
C ASP A 17 0.26 -3.76 14.88
N PHE A 18 1.28 -2.92 14.86
CA PHE A 18 1.73 -2.21 13.65
C PHE A 18 2.12 -3.15 12.50
N PHE A 19 2.72 -4.30 12.82
CA PHE A 19 3.15 -5.29 11.83
C PHE A 19 1.96 -5.93 11.11
N THR A 20 0.94 -6.38 11.84
CA THR A 20 -0.27 -6.93 11.22
C THR A 20 -1.02 -5.85 10.46
N ARG A 21 -1.08 -4.62 11.00
CA ARG A 21 -1.77 -3.49 10.37
C ARG A 21 -1.16 -3.12 9.02
N ILE A 22 0.17 -3.04 8.88
CA ILE A 22 0.82 -2.72 7.59
C ILE A 22 0.67 -3.85 6.57
N ASP A 23 0.74 -5.10 7.00
CA ASP A 23 0.55 -6.25 6.11
C ASP A 23 -0.90 -6.33 5.59
N LEU A 24 -1.88 -6.16 6.47
CA LEU A 24 -3.29 -6.12 6.09
C LEU A 24 -3.62 -4.91 5.23
N LEU A 25 -2.97 -3.76 5.45
CA LEU A 25 -3.10 -2.59 4.60
C LEU A 25 -2.77 -2.95 3.16
N VAL A 26 -1.57 -3.48 2.94
CA VAL A 26 -1.06 -3.76 1.58
C VAL A 26 -1.87 -4.88 0.94
N GLU A 27 -2.14 -5.97 1.67
CA GLU A 27 -2.96 -7.07 1.17
C GLU A 27 -4.34 -6.59 0.73
N THR A 28 -5.02 -5.81 1.58
CA THR A 28 -6.35 -5.28 1.27
C THR A 28 -6.34 -4.31 0.11
N ALA A 29 -5.30 -3.46 0.01
CA ALA A 29 -5.18 -2.50 -1.07
C ALA A 29 -4.99 -3.20 -2.43
N VAL A 30 -4.13 -4.23 -2.47
CA VAL A 30 -3.91 -5.06 -3.66
C VAL A 30 -5.19 -5.81 -4.06
N GLU A 31 -5.86 -6.48 -3.11
CA GLU A 31 -7.14 -7.15 -3.37
C GLU A 31 -8.20 -6.18 -3.90
N SER A 32 -8.29 -4.99 -3.32
CA SER A 32 -9.27 -3.99 -3.74
C SER A 32 -8.97 -3.43 -5.13
N TYR A 33 -7.70 -3.36 -5.52
CA TYR A 33 -7.31 -2.95 -6.86
C TYR A 33 -7.68 -4.02 -7.90
N LEU A 34 -7.41 -5.30 -7.60
CA LEU A 34 -7.83 -6.42 -8.43
C LEU A 34 -9.35 -6.51 -8.61
N ASP A 35 -10.11 -6.13 -7.57
CA ASP A 35 -11.57 -6.08 -7.58
C ASP A 35 -12.14 -4.84 -8.31
N THR A 36 -11.30 -3.90 -8.80
CA THR A 36 -11.76 -2.68 -9.50
C THR A 36 -11.32 -2.67 -10.98
N PRO A 37 -12.12 -3.28 -11.88
CA PRO A 37 -11.90 -3.32 -13.32
C PRO A 37 -11.53 -1.98 -13.98
N GLU A 38 -12.08 -0.88 -13.49
CA GLU A 38 -12.03 0.44 -14.14
C GLU A 38 -10.73 1.22 -13.87
N LEU A 39 -9.90 0.78 -12.91
CA LEU A 39 -8.62 1.42 -12.58
C LEU A 39 -7.42 0.91 -13.41
N ARG A 40 -7.65 -0.07 -14.29
CA ARG A 40 -6.61 -0.84 -15.00
C ARG A 40 -5.85 -0.08 -16.08
N ASP A 41 -6.41 0.99 -16.65
CA ASP A 41 -5.83 1.65 -17.84
C ASP A 41 -5.20 3.03 -17.55
N VAL A 42 -5.31 3.56 -16.33
CA VAL A 42 -5.14 5.01 -16.13
C VAL A 42 -3.71 5.41 -15.77
N ILE A 43 -2.91 4.57 -15.11
CA ILE A 43 -1.67 5.07 -14.48
C ILE A 43 -0.46 5.12 -15.43
N PHE A 44 -0.45 4.31 -16.51
CA PHE A 44 0.75 4.19 -17.36
C PHE A 44 0.60 4.61 -18.83
N PHE A 45 -0.61 4.86 -19.35
CA PHE A 45 -0.78 5.29 -20.74
C PHE A 45 -1.89 6.35 -20.93
N SER A 46 -1.52 7.64 -20.86
CA SER A 46 -2.18 8.67 -21.67
C SER A 46 -1.10 9.63 -22.18
N GLY A 47 -0.80 9.51 -23.47
CA GLY A 47 0.35 10.13 -24.13
C GLY A 47 0.33 11.66 -24.22
N ASP A 48 -0.78 12.33 -23.89
CA ASP A 48 -0.96 13.76 -24.18
C ASP A 48 -1.34 14.62 -22.95
N THR A 49 -1.38 14.05 -21.75
CA THR A 49 -1.64 14.79 -20.50
C THR A 49 -0.54 14.43 -19.51
N PRO A 50 0.08 15.37 -18.78
CA PRO A 50 0.92 15.02 -17.64
C PRO A 50 0.02 14.35 -16.57
N LEU A 51 -0.15 13.05 -16.69
CA LEU A 51 -0.88 12.16 -15.77
C LEU A 51 -0.34 12.20 -14.33
N ARG A 52 0.77 12.93 -14.11
CA ARG A 52 1.37 13.20 -12.81
C ARG A 52 0.46 13.98 -11.87
N SER A 53 -0.63 14.59 -12.35
CA SER A 53 -1.61 15.32 -11.52
C SER A 53 -2.98 14.65 -11.40
N VAL A 54 -3.20 13.45 -11.98
CA VAL A 54 -4.41 12.68 -11.70
C VAL A 54 -4.20 11.99 -10.37
N ALA A 55 -4.36 12.78 -9.32
CA ALA A 55 -4.42 12.41 -7.91
C ALA A 55 -3.69 11.09 -7.61
N VAL A 56 -2.44 11.21 -7.13
CA VAL A 56 -2.04 10.37 -5.99
C VAL A 56 -3.29 10.30 -5.12
N ASN A 57 -3.77 9.10 -4.80
CA ASN A 57 -4.90 9.00 -3.89
C ASN A 57 -4.39 9.54 -2.55
N ASP A 58 -4.50 10.86 -2.35
CA ASP A 58 -3.86 11.61 -1.26
C ASP A 58 -4.26 11.00 0.09
N GLY A 59 -5.46 10.41 0.15
CA GLY A 59 -5.95 9.70 1.31
C GLY A 59 -5.28 8.35 1.60
N LEU A 60 -4.89 7.55 0.59
CA LEU A 60 -4.22 6.26 0.84
C LEU A 60 -2.73 6.45 1.13
N VAL A 61 -2.04 7.32 0.40
CA VAL A 61 -0.65 7.67 0.70
C VAL A 61 -0.56 8.34 2.07
N GLY A 62 -1.44 9.29 2.37
CA GLY A 62 -1.54 9.90 3.70
C GLY A 62 -1.77 8.86 4.80
N TYR A 63 -2.70 7.93 4.59
CA TYR A 63 -2.98 6.90 5.60
C TYR A 63 -1.82 5.91 5.82
N ILE A 64 -1.07 5.55 4.76
CA ILE A 64 0.15 4.75 4.89
C ILE A 64 1.21 5.55 5.66
N SER A 65 1.40 6.82 5.31
CA SER A 65 2.36 7.72 5.97
C SER A 65 2.06 7.89 7.46
N ASP A 66 0.79 8.00 7.83
CA ASP A 66 0.35 8.09 9.22
C ASP A 66 0.67 6.79 9.98
N LEU A 67 0.37 5.63 9.39
CA LEU A 67 0.67 4.33 9.98
C LEU A 67 2.18 4.14 10.19
N LEU A 68 2.98 4.50 9.19
CA LEU A 68 4.45 4.46 9.27
C LEU A 68 4.97 5.39 10.36
N SER A 69 4.47 6.63 10.43
CA SER A 69 4.86 7.60 11.47
C SER A 69 4.52 7.09 12.88
N GLN A 70 3.31 6.53 13.07
CA GLN A 70 2.88 5.98 14.36
C GLN A 70 3.74 4.80 14.79
N GLY A 71 4.03 3.86 13.88
CA GLY A 71 4.91 2.73 14.20
C GLY A 71 6.34 3.16 14.53
N THR A 72 6.85 4.25 13.93
CA THR A 72 8.14 4.83 14.30
C THR A 72 8.12 5.42 15.71
N LEU A 73 7.06 6.17 16.04
CA LEU A 73 6.90 6.79 17.36
C LEU A 73 6.78 5.76 18.49
N GLU A 74 6.12 4.63 18.23
CA GLU A 74 5.93 3.53 19.19
C GLU A 74 7.08 2.49 19.15
N GLY A 75 8.13 2.75 18.36
CA GLY A 75 9.31 1.89 18.29
C GLY A 75 9.11 0.55 17.58
N ALA A 76 8.04 0.38 16.82
CA ALA A 76 7.82 -0.80 15.98
C ALA A 76 8.84 -0.89 14.84
N TRP A 77 9.33 0.26 14.35
CA TRP A 77 10.31 0.35 13.27
C TRP A 77 11.03 1.70 13.21
N CYS A 78 12.02 1.81 12.30
CA CYS A 78 12.70 3.06 11.99
C CYS A 78 12.46 3.42 10.51
N VAL A 79 11.90 4.62 10.27
CA VAL A 79 11.64 5.14 8.93
C VAL A 79 12.02 6.61 8.90
N ASP A 80 13.01 6.96 8.08
CA ASP A 80 13.52 8.33 7.96
C ASP A 80 12.53 9.27 7.26
N ASP A 81 11.91 8.79 6.18
CA ASP A 81 10.91 9.53 5.41
C ASP A 81 9.63 8.68 5.20
N PRO A 82 8.66 8.79 6.13
CA PRO A 82 7.38 8.10 6.01
C PRO A 82 6.60 8.45 4.74
N HIS A 83 6.79 9.65 4.19
CA HIS A 83 6.08 10.08 2.98
C HIS A 83 6.69 9.46 1.71
N ALA A 84 8.02 9.43 1.61
CA ALA A 84 8.69 8.75 0.51
C ALA A 84 8.39 7.24 0.53
N LEU A 85 8.46 6.60 1.70
CA LEU A 85 8.16 5.18 1.84
C LEU A 85 6.68 4.86 1.54
N SER A 86 5.75 5.70 2.00
CA SER A 86 4.33 5.53 1.66
C SER A 86 4.05 5.65 0.16
N THR A 87 4.75 6.56 -0.52
CA THR A 87 4.70 6.69 -1.99
C THR A 87 5.21 5.43 -2.68
N LEU A 88 6.35 4.88 -2.22
CA LEU A 88 6.91 3.63 -2.75
C LEU A 88 5.94 2.45 -2.57
N ILE A 89 5.37 2.30 -1.35
CA ILE A 89 4.38 1.25 -1.05
C ILE A 89 3.15 1.41 -1.95
N TYR A 90 2.65 2.64 -2.11
CA TYR A 90 1.49 2.93 -2.95
C TYR A 90 1.72 2.50 -4.41
N TYR A 91 2.85 2.86 -5.02
CA TYR A 91 3.15 2.42 -6.39
C TYR A 91 3.37 0.90 -6.49
N SER A 92 3.98 0.29 -5.47
CA SER A 92 4.18 -1.16 -5.43
C SER A 92 2.87 -1.94 -5.37
N ILE A 93 1.84 -1.42 -4.69
CA ILE A 93 0.49 -2.04 -4.66
C ILE A 93 -0.06 -2.19 -6.08
N HIS A 94 0.06 -1.15 -6.92
CA HIS A 94 -0.36 -1.21 -8.33
C HIS A 94 0.45 -2.23 -9.11
N ALA A 95 1.79 -2.17 -9.01
CA ALA A 95 2.68 -3.09 -9.71
C ALA A 95 2.43 -4.58 -9.36
N ILE A 96 2.16 -4.87 -8.08
CA ILE A 96 1.84 -6.24 -7.63
C ILE A 96 0.51 -6.72 -8.20
N ALA A 97 -0.49 -5.84 -8.26
CA ALA A 97 -1.77 -6.19 -8.84
C ALA A 97 -1.67 -6.40 -10.37
N ASP A 98 -0.89 -5.56 -11.06
CA ASP A 98 -0.61 -5.72 -12.50
C ASP A 98 0.11 -7.03 -12.80
N ASP A 99 1.12 -7.42 -12.01
CA ASP A 99 1.80 -8.72 -12.13
C ASP A 99 0.82 -9.90 -11.97
N ALA A 100 -0.08 -9.82 -10.99
CA ALA A 100 -1.11 -10.84 -10.79
C ALA A 100 -2.05 -10.94 -11.99
N LEU A 101 -2.49 -9.82 -12.54
CA LEU A 101 -3.36 -9.79 -13.73
C LEU A 101 -2.64 -10.33 -14.98
N MET A 102 -1.41 -9.89 -15.25
CA MET A 102 -0.61 -10.35 -16.39
C MET A 102 -0.31 -11.85 -16.33
N SER A 103 -0.17 -12.41 -15.12
CA SER A 103 0.01 -13.85 -14.93
C SER A 103 -1.31 -14.65 -14.98
N GLY A 104 -2.45 -14.00 -15.22
CA GLY A 104 -3.77 -14.63 -15.23
C GLY A 104 -4.27 -15.06 -13.84
N ALA A 105 -3.60 -14.61 -12.78
CA ALA A 105 -3.94 -14.94 -11.41
C ALA A 105 -5.03 -13.99 -10.89
N ARG A 106 -6.03 -14.54 -10.19
CA ARG A 106 -7.06 -13.73 -9.50
C ARG A 106 -6.58 -13.17 -8.15
N ARG A 107 -5.33 -13.46 -7.76
CA ARG A 107 -4.68 -13.04 -6.51
C ARG A 107 -3.16 -12.96 -6.74
N PRO A 108 -2.43 -12.17 -5.94
CA PRO A 108 -0.97 -12.20 -5.94
C PRO A 108 -0.43 -13.61 -5.69
N ARG A 109 0.71 -13.94 -6.31
CA ARG A 109 1.37 -15.25 -6.17
C ARG A 109 1.75 -15.61 -4.72
N SER A 110 1.92 -14.60 -3.87
CA SER A 110 2.21 -14.76 -2.44
C SER A 110 1.62 -13.60 -1.64
N ALA A 111 1.34 -13.84 -0.36
CA ALA A 111 0.96 -12.78 0.56
C ALA A 111 2.08 -11.75 0.69
N VAL A 112 1.75 -10.47 0.51
CA VAL A 112 2.71 -9.37 0.70
C VAL A 112 2.86 -9.14 2.19
N ARG A 113 4.09 -9.23 2.69
CA ARG A 113 4.44 -9.06 4.11
C ARG A 113 5.51 -7.98 4.24
N VAL A 114 5.07 -6.73 4.30
CA VAL A 114 5.96 -5.57 4.50
C VAL A 114 6.64 -5.66 5.86
N SER A 115 5.92 -6.14 6.87
CA SER A 115 6.44 -6.36 8.23
C SER A 115 7.78 -7.12 8.27
N LYS A 116 7.98 -8.05 7.33
CA LYS A 116 9.21 -8.87 7.25
C LYS A 116 10.42 -8.13 6.67
N LEU A 117 10.22 -7.01 5.97
CA LEU A 117 11.30 -6.19 5.41
C LEU A 117 11.84 -5.17 6.41
N VAL A 118 11.09 -4.91 7.50
CA VAL A 118 11.31 -3.77 8.38
C VAL A 118 12.36 -4.05 9.47
N ALA A 119 12.95 -5.25 9.50
CA ALA A 119 14.00 -5.61 10.45
C ALA A 119 15.40 -5.55 9.84
N ILE A 120 15.93 -4.35 9.58
CA ILE A 120 17.39 -4.13 9.54
C ILE A 120 17.68 -2.72 10.09
N THR A 121 17.99 -2.62 11.38
CA THR A 121 18.77 -1.50 11.91
C THR A 121 20.25 -1.79 11.64
N PRO A 122 21.02 -0.89 11.01
CA PRO A 122 22.47 -0.94 11.11
C PRO A 122 22.88 -0.59 12.54
N ASP A 123 23.87 -1.32 13.06
CA ASP A 123 24.59 -1.00 14.31
C ASP A 123 25.31 0.36 14.24
#